data_AF-A0A7W0RTH2-F1
#
_entry.id   AF-A0A7W0RTH2-F1
#
_cell.length_a   1.000
_cell.length_b   1.000
_cell.length_c   1.000
_cell.angle_alpha   90.00
_cell.angle_beta   90.00
_cell.angle_gamma   90.00
#
_symmetry.space_group_name_H-M   'P 1'
#
loop_
_entity.id
_entity.type
_entity.pdbx_description
1 polymer ?
#
loop_
_entity_poly.entity_id
_entity_poly.type
_entity_poly.pdbx_seq_one_letter_code
_entity_poly.pdbx_strand_id
1 'polypeptide(L)'
;MPSKNDSRDLDLSRFPAAAVTTDTTQLCLSCLFKLFTKQMNLAPRTAYSEIKRYVFSVPELTGKELTRPFFRNAEKNPRCPSCNAARRSHARLDIYRIEGGKQTDAARRALVKSLPKMAENFQIIEVKTTRRAAFYEWLDALGRTLDFADDTWLVSATRALLERREPKLDGAETFSGVRAVRRSQRLTEGWERDGARLFLSPPLYGEALLIQYLISRAQTHGGLTLDGRLTLPELLRRLRHAGLFAATSAAGADQFELLEQAINGLAGGDETLKYYYLIDRRDFLDTVKSVYSSFAT
;
A
#
# COMPACT_ATOMS: atom_id res chain seq x y z
N MET A 1 -18.50 -20.73 -7.15
CA MET A 1 -18.34 -21.61 -5.97
C MET A 1 -17.22 -21.04 -5.12
N PRO A 2 -17.47 -20.51 -3.92
CA PRO A 2 -16.42 -19.94 -3.10
C PRO A 2 -15.49 -21.06 -2.64
N SER A 3 -14.20 -20.88 -2.91
CA SER A 3 -13.17 -21.81 -2.45
C SER A 3 -13.09 -21.76 -0.91
N LYS A 4 -12.68 -22.86 -0.28
CA LYS A 4 -12.57 -23.09 1.18
C LYS A 4 -11.69 -22.08 1.99
N ASN A 5 -11.34 -20.92 1.42
CA ASN A 5 -10.46 -19.89 1.99
C ASN A 5 -11.19 -18.74 2.72
N ASP A 6 -12.52 -18.61 2.61
CA ASP A 6 -13.26 -17.45 3.16
C ASP A 6 -13.15 -17.28 4.70
N SER A 7 -12.67 -18.28 5.45
CA SER A 7 -12.54 -18.17 6.92
C SER A 7 -11.21 -17.55 7.39
N ARG A 8 -10.30 -17.21 6.47
CA ARG A 8 -8.97 -16.65 6.82
C ARG A 8 -8.86 -15.16 6.55
N ASP A 9 -9.63 -14.60 5.64
CA ASP A 9 -9.50 -13.20 5.30
C ASP A 9 -10.03 -12.31 6.43
N LEU A 10 -9.26 -11.30 6.79
CA LEU A 10 -9.65 -10.31 7.79
C LEU A 10 -10.66 -9.35 7.17
N ASP A 11 -11.68 -8.96 7.95
CA ASP A 11 -12.59 -7.90 7.53
C ASP A 11 -11.88 -6.54 7.59
N LEU A 12 -11.53 -6.02 6.42
CA LEU A 12 -10.90 -4.71 6.22
C LEU A 12 -11.88 -3.65 5.70
N SER A 13 -13.18 -3.96 5.60
CA SER A 13 -14.20 -3.07 5.03
C SER A 13 -14.33 -1.73 5.75
N ARG A 14 -13.90 -1.67 7.02
CA ARG A 14 -13.93 -0.46 7.85
C ARG A 14 -12.77 0.50 7.59
N PHE A 15 -11.79 0.10 6.78
CA PHE A 15 -10.65 0.94 6.46
C PHE A 15 -10.83 1.60 5.09
N PRO A 16 -10.31 2.84 4.91
CA PRO A 16 -10.13 3.42 3.60
C PRO A 16 -9.28 2.49 2.72
N ALA A 17 -9.70 2.21 1.49
CA ALA A 17 -8.96 1.36 0.57
C ALA A 17 -7.52 1.87 0.35
N ALA A 18 -7.35 3.19 0.26
CA ALA A 18 -6.03 3.82 0.10
C ALA A 18 -5.11 3.71 1.32
N ALA A 19 -5.65 3.37 2.50
CA ALA A 19 -4.89 3.31 3.76
C ALA A 19 -4.45 1.89 4.13
N VAL A 20 -4.85 0.87 3.34
CA VAL A 20 -4.50 -0.52 3.59
C VAL A 20 -3.84 -1.12 2.36
N THR A 21 -2.72 -1.79 2.56
CA THR A 21 -2.06 -2.59 1.54
C THR A 21 -1.97 -4.04 2.03
N THR A 22 -2.29 -4.98 1.16
CA THR A 22 -2.14 -6.42 1.43
C THR A 22 -1.00 -6.98 0.60
N ASP A 23 -0.20 -7.84 1.22
CA ASP A 23 0.88 -8.57 0.57
C ASP A 23 0.89 -10.01 1.07
N THR A 24 1.44 -10.92 0.28
CA THR A 24 1.53 -12.33 0.63
C THR A 24 2.93 -12.83 0.33
N THR A 25 3.58 -13.39 1.37
CA THR A 25 4.91 -13.98 1.26
C THR A 25 4.87 -15.45 1.67
N GLN A 26 5.62 -16.30 0.96
CA GLN A 26 5.76 -17.72 1.29
C GLN A 26 7.08 -17.98 2.01
N LEU A 27 7.06 -18.91 2.95
CA LEU A 27 8.21 -19.35 3.74
C LEU A 27 8.40 -20.86 3.53
N CYS A 28 9.59 -21.28 3.12
CA CYS A 28 9.91 -22.71 3.03
C CYS A 28 10.37 -23.28 4.38
N LEU A 29 9.49 -24.03 5.04
CA LEU A 29 9.80 -24.68 6.31
C LEU A 29 10.77 -25.84 6.16
N SER A 30 10.82 -26.51 5.00
CA SER A 30 11.84 -27.55 4.77
C SER A 30 13.26 -26.95 4.75
N CYS A 31 13.43 -25.77 4.15
CA CYS A 31 14.68 -25.02 4.22
C CYS A 31 15.04 -24.67 5.66
N LEU A 32 14.06 -24.18 6.42
CA LEU A 32 14.26 -23.73 7.78
C LEU A 32 14.60 -24.89 8.72
N PHE A 33 13.87 -26.00 8.67
CA PHE A 33 14.19 -27.20 9.45
C PHE A 33 15.57 -27.75 9.08
N LYS A 34 15.95 -27.81 7.78
CA LYS A 34 17.29 -28.25 7.37
C LYS A 34 18.41 -27.35 7.91
N LEU A 35 18.19 -26.03 7.96
CA LEU A 35 19.13 -25.09 8.59
C LEU A 35 19.34 -25.46 10.07
N PHE A 36 18.27 -25.57 10.84
CA PHE A 36 18.37 -25.87 12.27
C PHE A 36 18.91 -27.28 12.56
N THR A 37 18.44 -28.32 11.84
CA THR A 37 18.82 -29.70 12.16
C THR A 37 20.14 -30.12 11.52
N LYS A 38 20.46 -29.68 10.31
CA LYS A 38 21.70 -30.09 9.62
C LYS A 38 22.85 -29.13 9.81
N GLN A 39 22.61 -27.82 9.82
CA GLN A 39 23.70 -26.83 9.91
C GLN A 39 23.96 -26.42 11.36
N MET A 40 22.91 -26.27 12.17
CA MET A 40 23.04 -25.93 13.59
C MET A 40 23.02 -27.14 14.52
N ASN A 41 22.87 -28.36 13.98
CA ASN A 41 22.86 -29.63 14.71
C ASN A 41 21.85 -29.67 15.88
N LEU A 42 20.71 -29.00 15.75
CA LEU A 42 19.65 -29.03 16.76
C LEU A 42 18.77 -30.27 16.59
N ALA A 43 18.33 -30.83 17.71
CA ALA A 43 17.29 -31.86 17.70
C ALA A 43 15.99 -31.33 17.06
N PRO A 44 15.23 -32.13 16.30
CA PRO A 44 14.01 -31.68 15.61
C PRO A 44 12.99 -30.98 16.52
N ARG A 45 12.86 -31.44 17.77
CA ARG A 45 11.95 -30.84 18.77
C ARG A 45 12.40 -29.44 19.20
N THR A 46 13.71 -29.25 19.35
CA THR A 46 14.30 -27.93 19.64
C THR A 46 14.12 -27.00 18.45
N ALA A 47 14.43 -27.48 17.23
CA ALA A 47 14.20 -26.74 15.99
C ALA A 47 12.74 -26.30 15.83
N TYR A 48 11.77 -27.19 16.09
CA TYR A 48 10.35 -26.86 16.09
C TYR A 48 10.01 -25.72 17.06
N SER A 49 10.58 -25.75 18.26
CA SER A 49 10.30 -24.76 19.30
C SER A 49 10.88 -23.38 18.93
N GLU A 50 12.08 -23.35 18.36
CA GLU A 50 12.72 -22.12 17.85
C GLU A 50 11.94 -21.54 16.66
N ILE A 51 11.60 -22.39 15.68
CA ILE A 51 10.85 -21.97 14.49
C ILE A 51 9.50 -21.38 14.91
N LYS A 52 8.76 -22.04 15.80
CA LYS A 52 7.45 -21.56 16.27
C LYS A 52 7.53 -20.17 16.92
N ARG A 53 8.64 -19.87 17.59
CA ARG A 53 8.88 -18.59 18.27
C ARG A 53 9.42 -17.50 17.34
N TYR A 54 9.69 -17.81 16.08
CA TYR A 54 10.25 -16.87 15.12
C TYR A 54 9.38 -15.62 14.99
N VAL A 55 10.00 -14.46 15.21
CA VAL A 55 9.41 -13.13 15.07
C VAL A 55 9.87 -12.58 13.74
N PHE A 56 8.93 -12.40 12.80
CA PHE A 56 9.25 -11.89 11.47
C PHE A 56 9.58 -10.40 11.53
N SER A 57 10.53 -9.94 10.73
CA SER A 57 10.73 -8.51 10.51
C SER A 57 9.99 -8.05 9.24
N VAL A 58 9.61 -6.77 9.17
CA VAL A 58 8.98 -6.21 7.97
C VAL A 58 9.88 -6.37 6.72
N PRO A 59 11.19 -6.06 6.75
CA PRO A 59 12.06 -6.21 5.58
C PRO A 59 12.13 -7.63 5.03
N GLU A 60 12.05 -8.65 5.89
CA GLU A 60 12.04 -10.06 5.46
C GLU A 60 10.78 -10.43 4.69
N LEU A 61 9.65 -9.78 4.99
CA LEU A 61 8.35 -10.13 4.41
C LEU A 61 7.99 -9.28 3.21
N THR A 62 8.37 -8.00 3.21
CA THR A 62 7.95 -7.02 2.20
C THR A 62 9.12 -6.50 1.35
N GLY A 63 10.33 -7.03 1.56
CA GLY A 63 11.50 -6.65 0.79
C GLY A 63 11.30 -6.85 -0.72
N LYS A 64 11.93 -5.98 -1.52
CA LYS A 64 11.89 -6.08 -3.00
C LYS A 64 12.50 -7.40 -3.48
N GLU A 65 13.60 -7.81 -2.83
CA GLU A 65 14.27 -9.09 -3.05
C GLU A 65 14.17 -9.90 -1.77
N LEU A 66 13.35 -10.95 -1.81
CA LEU A 66 13.20 -11.85 -0.68
C LEU A 66 14.38 -12.80 -0.64
N THR A 67 14.97 -12.93 0.54
CA THR A 67 16.08 -13.86 0.78
C THR A 67 15.56 -15.20 1.28
N ARG A 68 16.31 -16.26 1.02
CA ARG A 68 16.00 -17.60 1.57
C ARG A 68 15.85 -17.49 3.10
N PRO A 69 14.82 -18.10 3.71
CA PRO A 69 13.85 -19.06 3.16
C PRO A 69 12.55 -18.47 2.58
N PHE A 70 12.44 -17.15 2.45
CA PHE A 70 11.27 -16.45 1.94
C PHE A 70 11.26 -16.36 0.41
N PHE A 71 10.08 -16.36 -0.19
CA PHE A 71 9.91 -16.17 -1.63
C PHE A 71 8.45 -15.80 -1.97
N ARG A 72 8.26 -15.22 -3.16
CA ARG A 72 6.94 -15.02 -3.79
C ARG A 72 6.83 -16.02 -4.94
N ASN A 73 5.78 -16.83 -4.97
CA ASN A 73 5.52 -17.71 -6.11
C ASN A 73 4.02 -17.72 -6.45
N ALA A 74 3.70 -17.30 -7.67
CA ALA A 74 2.35 -17.25 -8.23
C ALA A 74 1.96 -18.53 -9.00
N GLU A 75 2.87 -19.49 -9.13
CA GLU A 75 2.64 -20.74 -9.85
C GLU A 75 1.62 -21.64 -9.14
N LYS A 76 0.92 -22.48 -9.92
CA LYS A 76 -0.12 -23.38 -9.42
C LYS A 76 0.41 -24.44 -8.44
N ASN A 77 1.64 -24.92 -8.66
CA ASN A 77 2.35 -25.91 -7.84
C ASN A 77 3.75 -25.41 -7.49
N PRO A 78 3.85 -24.38 -6.63
CA PRO A 78 5.12 -23.73 -6.36
C PRO A 78 6.06 -24.72 -5.68
N ARG A 79 7.26 -24.89 -6.25
CA ARG A 79 8.39 -25.56 -5.62
C ARG A 79 9.26 -24.52 -4.94
N CYS A 80 9.90 -24.89 -3.83
CA CYS A 80 10.85 -23.97 -3.19
C CYS A 80 12.02 -23.71 -4.15
N PRO A 81 12.32 -22.44 -4.49
CA PRO A 81 13.43 -22.13 -5.40
C PRO A 81 14.79 -22.61 -4.89
N SER A 82 14.97 -22.72 -3.58
CA SER A 82 16.25 -23.06 -2.97
C SER A 82 16.46 -24.55 -2.71
N CYS A 83 15.41 -25.29 -2.33
CA CYS A 83 15.55 -26.71 -1.94
C CYS A 83 14.61 -27.67 -2.67
N ASN A 84 13.85 -27.17 -3.65
CA ASN A 84 12.88 -27.93 -4.45
C ASN A 84 11.80 -28.67 -3.63
N ALA A 85 11.57 -28.25 -2.38
CA ALA A 85 10.50 -28.77 -1.54
C ALA A 85 9.13 -28.52 -2.18
N ALA A 86 8.19 -29.43 -1.91
CA ALA A 86 6.82 -29.34 -2.38
C ALA A 86 6.02 -28.31 -1.55
N ARG A 87 4.93 -27.80 -2.14
CA ARG A 87 4.02 -26.83 -1.54
C ARG A 87 3.58 -27.14 -0.11
N ARG A 88 3.42 -28.41 0.26
CA ARG A 88 3.06 -28.84 1.63
C ARG A 88 4.07 -28.40 2.72
N SER A 89 5.28 -28.03 2.32
CA SER A 89 6.32 -27.53 3.23
C SER A 89 6.42 -26.00 3.20
N HIS A 90 5.49 -25.32 2.54
CA HIS A 90 5.47 -23.86 2.44
C HIS A 90 4.37 -23.32 3.36
N ALA A 91 4.75 -22.37 4.21
CA ALA A 91 3.81 -21.58 4.98
C ALA A 91 3.49 -20.29 4.22
N ARG A 92 2.22 -19.93 4.15
CA ARG A 92 1.75 -18.62 3.66
C ARG A 92 1.71 -17.64 4.83
N LEU A 93 2.22 -16.44 4.61
CA LEU A 93 2.14 -15.31 5.52
C LEU A 93 1.38 -14.19 4.80
N ASP A 94 0.20 -13.85 5.29
CA ASP A 94 -0.55 -12.70 4.81
C ASP A 94 -0.20 -11.48 5.66
N ILE A 95 0.23 -10.41 4.99
CA ILE A 95 0.70 -9.17 5.60
C ILE A 95 -0.29 -8.06 5.26
N TYR A 96 -0.84 -7.46 6.30
CA TYR A 96 -1.75 -6.33 6.21
C TYR A 96 -1.03 -5.09 6.73
N ARG A 97 -0.68 -4.16 5.85
CA ARG A 97 -0.08 -2.88 6.20
C ARG A 97 -1.17 -1.81 6.29
N ILE A 98 -1.33 -1.21 7.45
CA ILE A 98 -2.31 -0.16 7.71
C ILE A 98 -1.58 1.15 7.99
N GLU A 99 -1.89 2.19 7.24
CA GLU A 99 -1.44 3.56 7.50
C GLU A 99 -2.12 4.10 8.76
N GLY A 100 -1.33 4.54 9.73
CA GLY A 100 -1.83 5.07 10.99
C GLY A 100 -2.31 6.51 10.85
N GLY A 101 -3.52 6.82 11.33
CA GLY A 101 -4.04 8.17 11.31
C GLY A 101 -5.41 8.27 11.95
N LYS A 102 -5.95 9.49 12.03
CA LYS A 102 -7.26 9.75 12.63
C LYS A 102 -8.38 8.89 12.02
N GLN A 103 -8.29 8.60 10.73
CA GLN A 103 -9.29 7.85 9.98
C GLN A 103 -9.18 6.33 10.18
N THR A 104 -8.02 5.80 10.54
CA THR A 104 -7.77 4.34 10.66
C THR A 104 -7.64 3.86 12.10
N ASP A 105 -7.36 4.75 13.06
CA ASP A 105 -7.03 4.36 14.43
C ASP A 105 -8.16 3.61 15.15
N ALA A 106 -9.41 4.09 15.03
CA ALA A 106 -10.56 3.43 15.64
C ALA A 106 -10.82 2.05 15.03
N ALA A 107 -10.80 1.96 13.69
CA ALA A 107 -10.96 0.71 12.96
C ALA A 107 -9.84 -0.29 13.29
N ARG A 108 -8.58 0.17 13.36
CA ARG A 108 -7.42 -0.63 13.74
C ARG A 108 -7.56 -1.20 15.14
N ARG A 109 -7.91 -0.38 16.13
CA ARG A 109 -8.12 -0.86 17.52
C ARG A 109 -9.25 -1.88 17.59
N ALA A 110 -10.33 -1.65 16.84
CA ALA A 110 -11.45 -2.60 16.77
C ALA A 110 -11.02 -3.93 16.13
N LEU A 111 -10.25 -3.88 15.03
CA LEU A 111 -9.69 -5.07 14.38
C LEU A 111 -8.78 -5.84 15.35
N VAL A 112 -7.80 -5.18 15.97
CA VAL A 112 -6.89 -5.85 16.93
C VAL A 112 -7.66 -6.49 18.08
N LYS A 113 -8.76 -5.86 18.53
CA LYS A 113 -9.63 -6.41 19.59
C LYS A 113 -10.46 -7.61 19.10
N SER A 114 -10.85 -7.67 17.83
CA SER A 114 -11.62 -8.78 17.26
C SER A 114 -10.75 -9.98 16.88
N LEU A 115 -9.43 -9.80 16.76
CA LEU A 115 -8.51 -10.91 16.50
C LEU A 115 -8.61 -11.98 17.60
N PRO A 116 -8.59 -13.27 17.23
CA PRO A 116 -8.55 -14.37 18.18
C PRO A 116 -7.44 -14.16 19.22
N LYS A 117 -7.78 -14.27 20.51
CA LYS A 117 -6.83 -14.11 21.64
C LYS A 117 -5.75 -15.18 21.74
N MET A 118 -5.63 -16.09 20.77
CA MET A 118 -4.47 -16.97 20.70
C MET A 118 -3.25 -16.09 20.35
N ALA A 119 -2.51 -15.71 21.39
CA ALA A 119 -1.49 -14.66 21.37
C ALA A 119 -0.39 -14.85 20.31
N GLU A 120 -0.27 -16.04 19.71
CA GLU A 120 0.76 -16.37 18.72
C GLU A 120 0.27 -16.27 17.27
N ASN A 121 -1.05 -16.22 17.01
CA ASN A 121 -1.62 -16.31 15.66
C ASN A 121 -1.37 -15.06 14.82
N PHE A 122 -1.20 -13.91 15.46
CA PHE A 122 -0.97 -12.65 14.78
C PHE A 122 0.23 -11.95 15.40
N GLN A 123 1.09 -11.40 14.55
CA GLN A 123 2.18 -10.53 14.97
C GLN A 123 1.86 -9.11 14.51
N ILE A 124 1.98 -8.15 15.42
CA ILE A 124 1.75 -6.73 15.16
C ILE A 124 3.10 -6.01 15.26
N ILE A 125 3.49 -5.29 14.21
CA ILE A 125 4.72 -4.49 14.17
C ILE A 125 4.35 -3.04 13.89
N GLU A 126 4.88 -2.12 14.69
CA GLU A 126 4.80 -0.68 14.43
C GLU A 126 6.10 -0.20 13.79
N VAL A 127 6.00 0.46 12.64
CA VAL A 127 7.13 1.09 11.96
C VAL A 127 6.88 2.59 11.89
N LYS A 128 7.81 3.39 12.40
CA LYS A 128 7.75 4.85 12.28
C LYS A 128 8.15 5.26 10.87
N THR A 129 7.41 6.19 10.30
CA THR A 129 7.69 6.82 9.00
C THR A 129 7.28 8.30 9.05
N THR A 130 7.39 9.04 7.96
CA THR A 130 6.85 10.40 7.83
C THR A 130 5.68 10.40 6.86
N ARG A 131 4.78 11.39 6.97
CA ARG A 131 3.68 11.51 6.00
C ARG A 131 4.19 11.73 4.57
N ARG A 132 5.27 12.50 4.42
CA ARG A 132 5.98 12.66 3.14
C ARG A 132 6.44 11.34 2.56
N ALA A 133 7.10 10.49 3.35
CA ALA A 133 7.53 9.17 2.88
C ALA A 133 6.33 8.29 2.48
N ALA A 134 5.26 8.28 3.28
CA ALA A 134 4.05 7.52 2.95
C ALA A 134 3.35 8.03 1.67
N PHE A 135 3.36 9.34 1.43
CA PHE A 135 2.85 9.94 0.22
C PHE A 135 3.63 9.47 -1.02
N TYR A 136 4.96 9.47 -0.98
CA TYR A 136 5.77 8.98 -2.10
C TYR A 136 5.61 7.47 -2.32
N GLU A 137 5.55 6.67 -1.26
CA GLU A 137 5.24 5.23 -1.37
C GLU A 137 3.87 5.00 -2.04
N TRP A 138 2.88 5.83 -1.70
CA TRP A 138 1.56 5.79 -2.32
C TRP A 138 1.61 6.18 -3.81
N LEU A 139 2.33 7.24 -4.17
CA LEU A 139 2.53 7.63 -5.58
C LEU A 139 3.22 6.51 -6.38
N ASP A 140 4.25 5.89 -5.82
CA ASP A 140 4.96 4.77 -6.46
C ASP A 140 4.05 3.56 -6.65
N ALA A 141 3.23 3.23 -5.65
CA ALA A 141 2.26 2.13 -5.75
C ALA A 141 1.20 2.43 -6.81
N LEU A 142 0.66 3.64 -6.81
CA LEU A 142 -0.33 4.10 -7.79
C LEU A 142 0.27 4.09 -9.21
N GLY A 143 1.50 4.55 -9.39
CA GLY A 143 2.18 4.52 -10.68
C GLY A 143 2.37 3.11 -11.25
N ARG A 144 2.45 2.07 -10.41
CA ARG A 144 2.58 0.67 -10.89
C ARG A 144 1.25 0.02 -11.26
N THR A 145 0.12 0.54 -10.78
CA THR A 145 -1.22 -0.01 -11.05
C THR A 145 -1.89 0.65 -12.25
N LEU A 146 -1.42 1.82 -12.66
CA LEU A 146 -1.97 2.58 -13.77
C LEU A 146 -1.36 2.14 -15.11
N ASP A 147 -2.21 2.11 -16.14
CA ASP A 147 -1.78 1.94 -17.53
C ASP A 147 -1.59 3.31 -18.19
N PHE A 148 -0.34 3.73 -18.38
CA PHE A 148 -0.02 5.01 -19.01
C PHE A 148 -0.23 5.04 -20.52
N ALA A 149 -0.55 3.90 -21.15
CA ALA A 149 -0.87 3.87 -22.58
C ALA A 149 -2.28 4.42 -22.89
N ASP A 150 -3.17 4.43 -21.89
CA ASP A 150 -4.55 4.92 -22.02
C ASP A 150 -4.82 6.10 -21.09
N ASP A 151 -5.23 7.25 -21.65
CA ASP A 151 -5.53 8.49 -20.93
C ASP A 151 -6.60 8.35 -19.83
N THR A 152 -7.34 7.24 -19.79
CA THR A 152 -8.24 6.90 -18.67
C THR A 152 -7.51 6.85 -17.32
N TRP A 153 -6.19 6.62 -17.30
CA TRP A 153 -5.39 6.65 -16.08
C TRP A 153 -5.47 7.98 -15.32
N LEU A 154 -5.70 9.11 -16.03
CA LEU A 154 -5.87 10.42 -15.41
C LEU A 154 -7.09 10.47 -14.48
N VAL A 155 -8.19 9.84 -14.90
CA VAL A 155 -9.42 9.71 -14.10
C VAL A 155 -9.17 8.79 -12.91
N SER A 156 -8.47 7.67 -13.15
CA SER A 156 -8.09 6.72 -12.10
C SER A 156 -7.18 7.34 -11.03
N ALA A 157 -6.23 8.19 -11.43
CA ALA A 157 -5.38 8.95 -10.51
C ALA A 157 -6.18 9.96 -9.69
N THR A 158 -7.13 10.67 -10.32
CA THR A 158 -8.06 11.56 -9.60
C THR A 158 -8.92 10.80 -8.61
N ARG A 159 -9.42 9.62 -8.99
CA ARG A 159 -10.16 8.75 -8.08
C ARG A 159 -9.35 8.37 -6.85
N ALA A 160 -8.11 7.93 -7.04
CA ALA A 160 -7.22 7.57 -5.93
C ALA A 160 -6.95 8.75 -4.98
N LEU A 161 -6.82 9.97 -5.52
CA LEU A 161 -6.74 11.19 -4.70
C LEU A 161 -7.99 11.37 -3.83
N LEU A 162 -9.19 11.30 -4.43
CA LEU A 162 -10.43 11.51 -3.70
C LEU A 162 -10.67 10.43 -2.65
N GLU A 163 -10.42 9.17 -2.96
CA GLU A 163 -10.54 8.06 -2.01
C GLU A 163 -9.56 8.19 -0.83
N ARG A 164 -8.36 8.76 -1.06
CA ARG A 164 -7.40 9.05 0.01
C ARG A 164 -7.84 10.23 0.88
N ARG A 165 -8.45 11.26 0.30
CA ARG A 165 -8.91 12.46 1.02
C ARG A 165 -10.21 12.20 1.79
N GLU A 166 -11.13 11.48 1.17
CA GLU A 166 -12.47 11.19 1.65
C GLU A 166 -12.70 9.66 1.71
N PRO A 167 -12.22 8.97 2.77
CA PRO A 167 -12.37 7.52 2.91
C PRO A 167 -13.77 6.93 2.80
N LYS A 168 -14.78 7.76 3.10
CA LYS A 168 -16.19 7.35 3.08
C LYS A 168 -16.78 7.44 1.67
N LEU A 169 -16.00 7.92 0.71
CA LEU A 169 -16.40 8.01 -0.67
C LEU A 169 -16.64 6.60 -1.22
N ASP A 170 -17.85 6.34 -1.71
CA ASP A 170 -18.07 5.21 -2.59
C ASP A 170 -17.48 5.56 -3.97
N GLY A 171 -16.21 5.20 -4.17
CA GLY A 171 -15.52 5.44 -5.42
C GLY A 171 -16.12 4.67 -6.59
N ALA A 172 -16.74 3.50 -6.35
CA ALA A 172 -17.37 2.71 -7.41
C ALA A 172 -18.63 3.40 -7.93
N GLU A 173 -19.49 3.87 -7.02
CA GLU A 173 -20.67 4.64 -7.38
C GLU A 173 -20.29 5.97 -8.02
N THR A 174 -19.41 6.73 -7.35
CA THR A 174 -19.03 8.09 -7.76
C THR A 174 -18.39 8.13 -9.14
N PHE A 175 -17.49 7.18 -9.45
CA PHE A 175 -16.77 7.16 -10.73
C PHE A 175 -17.43 6.29 -11.80
N SER A 176 -18.53 5.60 -11.49
CA SER A 176 -19.24 4.77 -12.48
C SER A 176 -19.64 5.59 -13.70
N GLY A 177 -19.06 5.30 -14.87
CA GLY A 177 -19.36 6.02 -16.12
C GLY A 177 -18.78 7.43 -16.24
N VAL A 178 -17.92 7.86 -15.30
CA VAL A 178 -17.17 9.12 -15.44
C VAL A 178 -16.12 8.95 -16.54
N ARG A 179 -16.14 9.85 -17.52
CA ARG A 179 -15.20 9.87 -18.66
C ARG A 179 -14.28 11.07 -18.68
N ALA A 180 -14.61 12.12 -17.91
CA ALA A 180 -13.82 13.34 -17.88
C ALA A 180 -13.85 13.99 -16.51
N VAL A 181 -12.71 14.52 -16.10
CA VAL A 181 -12.56 15.37 -14.92
C VAL A 181 -12.32 16.80 -15.40
N ARG A 182 -13.00 17.78 -14.79
CA ARG A 182 -12.93 19.19 -15.16
C ARG A 182 -12.79 20.07 -13.93
N ARG A 183 -12.19 21.24 -14.11
CA ARG A 183 -12.22 22.30 -13.10
C ARG A 183 -13.63 22.91 -13.03
N SER A 184 -14.16 23.02 -11.83
CA SER A 184 -15.40 23.76 -11.55
C SER A 184 -15.12 25.26 -11.46
N GLN A 185 -16.04 26.07 -11.99
CA GLN A 185 -16.04 27.53 -11.81
C GLN A 185 -16.95 27.98 -10.66
N ARG A 186 -17.85 27.11 -10.19
CA ARG A 186 -18.84 27.42 -9.15
C ARG A 186 -18.47 26.88 -7.77
N LEU A 187 -17.75 25.76 -7.72
CA LEU A 187 -17.36 25.15 -6.45
C LEU A 187 -16.13 25.84 -5.89
N THR A 188 -16.24 26.29 -4.64
CA THR A 188 -15.09 26.77 -3.86
C THR A 188 -14.32 25.59 -3.25
N GLU A 189 -15.03 24.56 -2.81
CA GLU A 189 -14.46 23.37 -2.17
C GLU A 189 -15.15 22.08 -2.65
N GLY A 190 -14.48 20.94 -2.45
CA GLY A 190 -15.01 19.62 -2.79
C GLY A 190 -15.13 19.35 -4.30
N TRP A 191 -16.07 18.49 -4.64
CA TRP A 191 -16.33 18.03 -6.01
C TRP A 191 -17.82 17.78 -6.22
N GLU A 192 -18.25 17.77 -7.48
CA GLU A 192 -19.62 17.48 -7.89
C GLU A 192 -19.61 16.64 -9.15
N ARG A 193 -20.55 15.71 -9.25
CA ARG A 193 -20.74 14.89 -10.44
C ARG A 193 -21.94 15.39 -11.24
N ASP A 194 -21.75 15.52 -12.54
CA ASP A 194 -22.80 15.81 -13.52
C ASP A 194 -22.68 14.85 -14.69
N GLY A 195 -23.53 13.81 -14.68
CA GLY A 195 -23.55 12.74 -15.66
C GLY A 195 -22.20 12.01 -15.76
N ALA A 196 -21.55 12.14 -16.92
CA ALA A 196 -20.26 11.53 -17.24
C ALA A 196 -19.05 12.42 -16.89
N ARG A 197 -19.28 13.57 -16.23
CA ARG A 197 -18.24 14.54 -15.88
C ARG A 197 -18.14 14.70 -14.37
N LEU A 198 -16.91 14.75 -13.88
CA LEU A 198 -16.59 15.09 -12.50
C LEU A 198 -16.00 16.50 -12.46
N PHE A 199 -16.60 17.39 -11.68
CA PHE A 199 -16.16 18.76 -11.50
C PHE A 199 -15.47 18.89 -10.14
N LEU A 200 -14.20 19.29 -10.14
CA LEU A 200 -13.42 19.52 -8.91
C LEU A 200 -13.34 21.01 -8.62
N SER A 201 -13.37 21.41 -7.35
CA SER A 201 -13.03 22.79 -6.97
C SER A 201 -11.61 23.17 -7.44
N PRO A 202 -11.30 24.46 -7.63
CA PRO A 202 -9.99 24.87 -8.12
C PRO A 202 -8.81 24.29 -7.33
N PRO A 203 -8.79 24.30 -5.98
CA PRO A 203 -7.69 23.71 -5.22
C PRO A 203 -7.55 22.20 -5.47
N LEU A 204 -8.67 21.46 -5.45
CA LEU A 204 -8.69 20.02 -5.63
C LEU A 204 -8.31 19.59 -7.06
N TYR A 205 -8.69 20.39 -8.06
CA TYR A 205 -8.21 20.21 -9.43
C TYR A 205 -6.70 20.41 -9.52
N GLY A 206 -6.16 21.42 -8.84
CA GLY A 206 -4.71 21.64 -8.76
C GLY A 206 -3.97 20.48 -8.11
N GLU A 207 -4.49 19.91 -7.01
CA GLU A 207 -3.92 18.72 -6.37
C GLU A 207 -3.90 17.52 -7.32
N ALA A 208 -4.99 17.32 -8.07
CA ALA A 208 -5.06 16.27 -9.08
C ALA A 208 -4.00 16.45 -10.18
N LEU A 209 -3.82 17.67 -10.69
CA LEU A 209 -2.77 17.98 -11.66
C LEU A 209 -1.37 17.70 -11.11
N LEU A 210 -1.11 18.08 -9.85
CA LEU A 210 0.18 17.83 -9.20
C LEU A 210 0.47 16.33 -9.09
N ILE A 211 -0.50 15.52 -8.66
CA ILE A 211 -0.35 14.06 -8.56
C ILE A 211 -0.09 13.44 -9.93
N GLN A 212 -0.91 13.77 -10.93
CA GLN A 212 -0.75 13.26 -12.30
C GLN A 212 0.63 13.64 -12.87
N TYR A 213 1.06 14.88 -12.63
CA TYR A 213 2.38 15.33 -13.03
C TYR A 213 3.50 14.53 -12.36
N LEU A 214 3.45 14.33 -11.04
CA LEU A 214 4.48 13.60 -10.29
C LEU A 214 4.60 12.15 -10.74
N ILE A 215 3.46 11.49 -10.97
CA ILE A 215 3.42 10.08 -11.40
C ILE A 215 3.95 9.94 -12.83
N SER A 216 3.55 10.82 -13.75
CA SER A 216 3.90 10.72 -15.17
C SER A 216 5.29 11.25 -15.53
N ARG A 217 5.90 12.12 -14.71
CA ARG A 217 7.20 12.76 -14.99
C ARG A 217 8.34 11.73 -15.13
N ALA A 218 8.18 10.54 -14.57
CA ALA A 218 9.15 9.45 -14.73
C ALA A 218 9.27 8.94 -16.18
N GLN A 219 8.39 9.36 -17.10
CA GLN A 219 8.27 8.78 -18.43
C GLN A 219 8.78 9.67 -19.59
N THR A 220 8.79 11.01 -19.50
CA THR A 220 9.13 11.92 -20.63
C THR A 220 9.42 13.38 -20.18
N HIS A 221 9.92 14.27 -21.08
CA HIS A 221 10.14 15.70 -20.80
C HIS A 221 8.81 16.44 -20.48
N GLY A 222 8.43 16.45 -19.19
CA GLY A 222 7.18 17.05 -18.69
C GLY A 222 6.14 16.00 -18.31
N GLY A 223 5.26 16.34 -17.36
CA GLY A 223 4.23 15.42 -16.85
C GLY A 223 2.93 15.54 -17.64
N LEU A 224 2.34 14.40 -18.00
CA LEU A 224 1.00 14.33 -18.59
C LEU A 224 -0.05 14.50 -17.48
N THR A 225 -1.01 15.40 -17.72
CA THR A 225 -2.07 15.77 -16.78
C THR A 225 -3.40 15.95 -17.53
N LEU A 226 -4.48 16.23 -16.80
CA LEU A 226 -5.79 16.61 -17.38
C LEU A 226 -5.74 17.86 -18.28
N ASP A 227 -4.75 18.75 -18.08
CA ASP A 227 -4.53 19.94 -18.90
C ASP A 227 -3.52 19.67 -20.05
N GLY A 228 -3.21 18.40 -20.31
CA GLY A 228 -2.20 17.97 -21.27
C GLY A 228 -0.81 17.83 -20.65
N ARG A 229 0.23 17.84 -21.49
CA ARG A 229 1.62 17.74 -21.05
C ARG A 229 2.10 19.10 -20.56
N LEU A 230 2.44 19.18 -19.28
CA LEU A 230 2.93 20.40 -18.65
C LEU A 230 4.42 20.29 -18.34
N THR A 231 5.13 21.38 -18.56
CA THR A 231 6.44 21.62 -17.95
C THR A 231 6.29 22.06 -16.49
N LEU A 232 7.36 22.02 -15.70
CA LEU A 232 7.31 22.50 -14.30
C LEU A 232 6.85 23.96 -14.19
N PRO A 233 7.35 24.93 -14.98
CA PRO A 233 6.86 26.30 -14.94
C PRO A 233 5.36 26.43 -15.24
N GLU A 234 4.86 25.67 -16.22
CA GLU A 234 3.45 25.68 -16.58
C GLU A 234 2.57 25.10 -15.48
N LEU A 235 2.98 23.98 -14.88
CA LEU A 235 2.30 23.40 -13.72
C LEU A 235 2.20 24.44 -12.59
N LEU A 236 3.32 25.04 -12.17
CA LEU A 236 3.34 25.99 -11.07
C LEU A 236 2.47 27.23 -11.35
N ARG A 237 2.38 27.67 -12.61
CA ARG A 237 1.44 28.72 -13.01
C ARG A 237 -0.01 28.29 -12.79
N ARG A 238 -0.38 27.06 -13.18
CA ARG A 238 -1.72 26.50 -12.97
C ARG A 238 -2.05 26.36 -11.48
N LEU A 239 -1.13 25.84 -10.67
CA LEU A 239 -1.30 25.68 -9.23
C LEU A 239 -1.50 27.03 -8.51
N ARG A 240 -0.79 28.09 -8.94
CA ARG A 240 -1.05 29.46 -8.47
C ARG A 240 -2.47 29.92 -8.75
N HIS A 241 -2.96 29.74 -9.98
CA HIS A 241 -4.34 30.08 -10.34
C HIS A 241 -5.41 29.17 -9.72
N ALA A 242 -5.01 28.02 -9.20
CA ALA A 242 -5.86 27.12 -8.42
C ALA A 242 -5.98 27.53 -6.94
N GLY A 243 -5.14 28.45 -6.47
CA GLY A 243 -5.12 28.89 -5.07
C GLY A 243 -4.37 27.95 -4.12
N LEU A 244 -3.46 27.11 -4.63
CA LEU A 244 -2.71 26.14 -3.81
C LEU A 244 -1.56 26.75 -3.01
N PHE A 245 -1.17 27.98 -3.32
CA PHE A 245 -0.12 28.70 -2.61
C PHE A 245 -0.72 29.81 -1.77
N ALA A 246 -0.19 30.02 -0.56
CA ALA A 246 -0.52 31.19 0.23
C ALA A 246 -0.02 32.47 -0.50
N ALA A 247 -0.74 33.58 -0.31
CA ALA A 247 -0.41 34.85 -0.94
C ALA A 247 1.03 35.31 -0.66
N THR A 248 1.57 34.99 0.51
CA THR A 248 2.94 35.31 0.95
C THR A 248 4.00 34.37 0.39
N SER A 249 3.66 33.14 0.03
CA SER A 249 4.61 32.13 -0.47
C SER A 249 4.98 32.30 -1.96
N ALA A 250 4.22 33.08 -2.73
CA ALA A 250 4.41 33.24 -4.17
C ALA A 250 5.36 34.37 -4.58
N ALA A 251 5.77 35.24 -3.64
CA ALA A 251 6.62 36.38 -3.92
C ALA A 251 8.11 36.01 -3.76
N GLY A 252 8.80 35.74 -4.88
CA GLY A 252 10.26 35.55 -4.91
C GLY A 252 10.77 34.13 -4.68
N ALA A 253 9.90 33.16 -4.37
CA ALA A 253 10.27 31.76 -4.27
C ALA A 253 10.67 31.18 -5.63
N ASP A 254 11.71 30.35 -5.65
CA ASP A 254 12.10 29.64 -6.86
C ASP A 254 11.09 28.52 -7.23
N GLN A 255 11.22 27.96 -8.42
CA GLN A 255 10.27 26.95 -8.91
C GLN A 255 10.31 25.64 -8.10
N PHE A 256 11.47 25.29 -7.54
CA PHE A 256 11.63 24.07 -6.75
C PHE A 256 11.07 24.26 -5.35
N GLU A 257 11.26 25.42 -4.73
CA GLU A 257 10.64 25.79 -3.46
C GLU A 257 9.12 25.76 -3.55
N LEU A 258 8.54 26.31 -4.62
CA LEU A 258 7.09 26.23 -4.85
C LEU A 258 6.62 24.79 -5.04
N LEU A 259 7.37 23.96 -5.77
CA LEU A 259 7.03 22.54 -5.91
C LEU A 259 7.06 21.83 -4.56
N GLU A 260 8.10 22.05 -3.77
CA GLU A 260 8.27 21.49 -2.43
C GLU A 260 7.16 21.92 -1.47
N GLN A 261 6.76 23.19 -1.51
CA GLN A 261 5.62 23.69 -0.74
C GLN A 261 4.31 23.00 -1.14
N ALA A 262 4.06 22.84 -2.45
CA ALA A 262 2.86 22.15 -2.93
C ALA A 262 2.84 20.67 -2.49
N ILE A 263 3.99 19.99 -2.58
CA ILE A 263 4.14 18.60 -2.11
C ILE A 263 3.95 18.52 -0.60
N ASN A 264 4.54 19.44 0.17
CA ASN A 264 4.40 19.44 1.63
C ASN A 264 2.94 19.70 2.06
N GLY A 265 2.23 20.60 1.37
CA GLY A 265 0.81 20.86 1.61
C GLY A 265 -0.05 19.62 1.37
N LEU A 266 0.23 18.87 0.30
CA LEU A 266 -0.51 17.66 -0.06
C LEU A 266 -0.13 16.44 0.80
N ALA A 267 1.17 16.26 1.05
CA ALA A 267 1.70 15.14 1.81
C ALA A 267 1.55 15.31 3.32
N GLY A 268 1.35 16.54 3.83
CA GLY A 268 1.33 16.84 5.26
C GLY A 268 2.72 16.89 5.91
N GLY A 269 3.77 17.10 5.10
CA GLY A 269 5.16 17.31 5.55
C GLY A 269 5.82 16.14 6.27
N ASP A 270 6.79 16.46 7.12
CA ASP A 270 7.60 15.48 7.87
C ASP A 270 6.99 15.08 9.22
N GLU A 271 5.69 15.33 9.40
CA GLU A 271 4.97 14.83 10.57
C GLU A 271 5.13 13.32 10.70
N THR A 272 5.37 12.86 11.94
CA THR A 272 5.55 11.43 12.21
C THR A 272 4.25 10.69 11.94
N LEU A 273 4.38 9.61 11.17
CA LEU A 273 3.34 8.65 10.84
C LEU A 273 3.79 7.27 11.34
N LYS A 274 2.84 6.36 11.55
CA LYS A 274 3.15 4.97 11.85
C LYS A 274 2.47 4.06 10.84
N TYR A 275 3.21 3.08 10.34
CA TYR A 275 2.62 1.91 9.71
C TYR A 275 2.42 0.82 10.74
N TYR A 276 1.24 0.20 10.69
CA TYR A 276 0.89 -0.96 11.48
C TYR A 276 0.87 -2.17 10.57
N TYR A 277 1.81 -3.07 10.75
CA TYR A 277 1.83 -4.35 10.06
C TYR A 277 1.18 -5.39 10.93
N LEU A 278 0.16 -6.04 10.39
CA LEU A 278 -0.47 -7.21 10.97
C LEU A 278 -0.09 -8.41 10.12
N ILE A 279 0.66 -9.35 10.70
CA ILE A 279 1.15 -10.55 10.03
C ILE A 279 0.34 -11.73 10.54
N ASP A 280 -0.38 -12.39 9.64
CA ASP A 280 -1.11 -13.62 9.95
C ASP A 280 -0.16 -14.82 9.97
N ARG A 281 -0.04 -15.44 11.15
CA ARG A 281 0.83 -16.59 11.41
C ARG A 281 0.06 -17.90 11.50
N ARG A 282 -1.26 -17.92 11.30
CA ARG A 282 -2.08 -19.15 11.47
C ARG A 282 -1.58 -20.28 10.57
N ASP A 283 -1.45 -20.01 9.26
CA ASP A 283 -0.96 -21.00 8.31
C ASP A 283 0.50 -21.41 8.58
N PHE A 284 1.32 -20.47 9.03
CA PHE A 284 2.67 -20.75 9.48
C PHE A 284 2.70 -21.73 10.65
N LEU A 285 1.96 -21.46 11.73
CA LEU A 285 1.93 -22.31 12.92
C LEU A 285 1.37 -23.72 12.60
N ASP A 286 0.32 -23.80 11.78
CA ASP A 286 -0.26 -25.07 11.33
C ASP A 286 0.74 -25.87 10.48
N THR A 287 1.42 -25.21 9.53
CA THR A 287 2.36 -25.88 8.62
C THR A 287 3.64 -26.28 9.35
N VAL A 288 4.13 -25.49 10.32
CA VAL A 288 5.28 -25.86 11.16
C VAL A 288 5.01 -27.17 11.89
N LYS A 289 3.81 -27.33 12.47
CA LYS A 289 3.39 -28.58 13.11
C LYS A 289 3.36 -29.75 12.12
N SER A 290 2.82 -29.53 10.92
CA SER A 290 2.76 -30.56 9.87
C SER A 290 4.12 -30.94 9.30
N VAL A 291 5.08 -30.01 9.22
CA VAL A 291 6.43 -30.30 8.70
C VAL A 291 7.27 -30.97 9.77
N TYR A 292 7.13 -30.57 11.04
CA TYR A 292 7.82 -31.20 12.16
C TYR A 292 7.59 -32.72 12.21
N SER A 293 6.37 -33.20 11.97
CA SER A 293 6.09 -34.64 11.98
C SER A 293 6.91 -35.43 10.96
N SER A 294 7.35 -34.80 9.86
CA SER A 294 8.23 -35.42 8.86
C SER A 294 9.72 -35.40 9.22
N PHE A 295 10.12 -34.61 10.22
CA PHE A 295 11.50 -34.52 10.71
C PHE A 295 11.70 -35.21 12.07
N ALA A 296 10.61 -35.60 12.74
CA ALA A 296 10.62 -36.28 14.04
C ALA A 296 10.67 -37.81 13.93
N THR A 297 10.55 -38.35 12.72
CA THR A 297 10.83 -39.75 12.35
C THR A 297 12.30 -39.96 12.07
#